data_AF-A0AA86P4B6-F1
#
_entry.id   AF-A0AA86P4B6-F1
#
_cell.length_a   1.000
_cell.length_b   1.000
_cell.length_c   1.000
_cell.angle_alpha   90.00
_cell.angle_beta   90.00
_cell.angle_gamma   90.00
#
_symmetry.space_group_name_H-M   'P 1'
#
loop_
_entity.id
_entity.type
_entity.pdbx_description
1 polymer ?
#
loop_
_entity_poly.entity_id
_entity_poly.type
_entity_poly.pdbx_seq_one_letter_code
_entity_poly.pdbx_strand_id
1 'polypeptide(L)'
;MEKFLDTHSNLNFRAVFSGHNHVFTAFKRSDLFYFVNGVGGGHLNDVYSKQKMGDRVWKTEELHGPLEEVNDQSYGYQYHLDSYSKYTRTEVSIEGNKIIYVIRDLDTNTVLRTYEQTF
;
A
#
# COMPACT_ATOMS: atom_id res chain seq x y z
N MET A 1 14.17 -5.52 -0.45
CA MET A 1 13.17 -6.29 0.30
C MET A 1 13.22 -7.77 -0.08
N GLU A 2 13.12 -8.11 -1.37
CA GLU A 2 13.13 -9.53 -1.83
C GLU A 2 14.30 -10.35 -1.30
N LYS A 3 15.55 -9.86 -1.44
CA LYS A 3 16.74 -10.53 -0.88
C LYS A 3 16.62 -10.84 0.62
N PHE A 4 15.97 -9.98 1.40
CA PHE A 4 15.76 -10.20 2.84
C PHE A 4 14.73 -11.31 3.09
N LEU A 5 13.64 -11.32 2.33
CA LEU A 5 12.61 -12.36 2.39
C LEU A 5 13.19 -13.72 1.99
N ASP A 6 14.03 -13.77 0.96
CA ASP A 6 14.68 -14.99 0.50
C ASP A 6 15.61 -15.60 1.56
N THR A 7 16.41 -14.76 2.22
CA THR A 7 17.32 -15.20 3.30
C THR A 7 16.60 -15.65 4.58
N HIS A 8 15.33 -15.29 4.73
CA HIS A 8 14.50 -15.64 5.89
C HIS A 8 13.26 -16.44 5.48
N SER A 9 13.38 -17.24 4.42
CA SER A 9 12.29 -18.04 3.85
C SER A 9 11.69 -19.08 4.82
N ASN A 10 12.38 -19.38 5.92
CA ASN A 10 11.89 -20.22 7.01
C ASN A 10 10.90 -19.50 7.95
N LEU A 11 10.76 -18.17 7.83
CA LEU A 11 9.80 -17.37 8.59
C LEU A 11 8.53 -17.15 7.78
N ASN A 12 7.39 -17.19 8.47
CA ASN A 12 6.09 -16.99 7.85
C ASN A 12 5.68 -15.51 7.90
N PHE A 13 6.24 -14.72 7.00
CA PHE A 13 5.87 -13.31 6.87
C PHE A 13 4.43 -13.18 6.34
N ARG A 14 3.60 -12.40 7.04
CA ARG A 14 2.19 -12.16 6.67
C ARG A 14 1.94 -10.77 6.09
N ALA A 15 2.66 -9.77 6.62
CA ALA A 15 2.66 -8.42 6.10
C ALA A 15 4.03 -7.75 6.25
N VAL A 16 4.32 -6.82 5.34
CA VAL A 16 5.43 -5.87 5.40
C VAL A 16 4.86 -4.46 5.48
N PHE A 17 5.29 -3.69 6.47
CA PHE A 17 4.91 -2.28 6.62
C PHE A 17 6.13 -1.41 6.36
N SER A 18 6.01 -0.44 5.46
CA SER A 18 7.03 0.58 5.19
C SER A 18 6.43 1.98 5.24
N GLY A 19 7.28 3.01 5.22
CA GLY A 19 6.88 4.41 5.13
C GLY A 19 7.64 5.11 4.01
N HIS A 20 8.08 6.35 4.27
CA HIS A 20 8.89 7.22 3.39
C HIS A 20 8.13 7.84 2.21
N ASN A 21 7.43 7.04 1.41
CA ASN A 21 6.63 7.62 0.33
C ASN A 21 5.37 8.23 0.93
N HIS A 22 5.15 9.54 0.76
CA HIS A 22 3.98 10.25 1.31
C HIS A 22 2.69 9.94 0.53
N VAL A 23 2.36 8.66 0.43
CA VAL A 23 1.15 8.08 -0.13
C VAL A 23 0.83 6.78 0.61
N PHE A 24 -0.44 6.40 0.71
CA PHE A 24 -0.80 5.04 1.07
C PHE A 24 -0.74 4.14 -0.16
N THR A 25 -0.14 2.97 -0.04
CA THR A 25 -0.25 1.92 -1.07
C THR A 25 -0.31 0.54 -0.44
N ALA A 26 -1.18 -0.33 -0.97
CA ALA A 26 -1.25 -1.74 -0.66
C ALA A 26 -0.93 -2.60 -1.90
N PHE A 27 -0.11 -3.63 -1.68
CA PHE A 27 0.13 -4.69 -2.66
C PHE A 27 -0.08 -6.05 -2.00
N LYS A 28 -0.40 -7.06 -2.81
CA LYS A 28 -0.41 -8.46 -2.38
C LYS A 28 0.29 -9.33 -3.42
N ARG A 29 1.35 -10.00 -3.00
CA ARG A 29 2.06 -11.01 -3.80
C ARG A 29 2.09 -12.31 -3.01
N SER A 30 1.51 -13.36 -3.58
CA SER A 30 1.25 -14.61 -2.88
C SER A 30 0.44 -14.34 -1.59
N ASP A 31 0.83 -14.95 -0.46
CA ASP A 31 0.23 -14.70 0.86
C ASP A 31 0.95 -13.61 1.66
N LEU A 32 1.65 -12.67 1.02
CA LEU A 32 2.30 -11.56 1.71
C LEU A 32 1.68 -10.24 1.30
N PHE A 33 1.12 -9.51 2.27
CA PHE A 33 0.69 -8.14 2.10
C PHE A 33 1.87 -7.17 2.24
N TYR A 34 1.86 -6.10 1.46
CA TYR A 34 2.81 -5.01 1.57
C TYR A 34 2.01 -3.72 1.70
N PHE A 35 2.29 -2.95 2.75
CA PHE A 35 1.64 -1.68 3.03
C PHE A 35 2.69 -0.57 3.13
N VAL A 36 2.56 0.43 2.27
CA VAL A 36 3.27 1.70 2.36
C VAL A 36 2.37 2.67 3.12
N ASN A 37 2.77 3.04 4.34
CA ASN A 37 2.02 3.87 5.27
C ASN A 37 2.75 5.21 5.51
N GLY A 38 3.07 5.95 4.45
CA GLY A 38 3.88 7.18 4.60
C GLY A 38 3.08 8.46 4.84
N VAL A 39 1.78 8.36 5.14
CA VAL A 39 0.83 9.49 5.22
C VAL A 39 0.29 9.71 6.65
N GLY A 40 1.14 9.58 7.66
CA GLY A 40 0.75 9.74 9.07
C GLY A 40 0.74 11.18 9.59
N GLY A 41 1.16 12.18 8.79
CA GLY A 41 1.19 13.60 9.20
C GLY A 41 2.25 14.50 8.53
N GLY A 42 3.05 13.98 7.60
CA GLY A 42 3.95 14.80 6.76
C GLY A 42 3.25 15.37 5.52
N HIS A 43 3.84 16.34 4.83
CA HIS A 43 3.24 16.92 3.62
C HIS A 43 2.94 15.85 2.57
N LEU A 44 1.67 15.66 2.22
CA LEU A 44 1.28 14.78 1.12
C LEU A 44 1.99 15.24 -0.16
N ASN A 45 2.61 14.31 -0.89
CA ASN A 45 3.21 14.65 -2.16
C ASN A 45 2.09 15.06 -3.12
N ASP A 46 2.26 16.19 -3.82
CA ASP A 46 1.34 16.58 -4.90
C ASP A 46 1.55 15.65 -6.10
N VAL A 47 1.07 14.41 -6.00
CA VAL A 47 1.19 13.40 -7.05
C VAL A 47 0.40 13.78 -8.31
N TYR A 48 -0.48 14.79 -8.21
CA TYR A 48 -1.20 15.47 -9.30
C TYR A 48 -0.43 16.61 -9.98
N SER A 49 0.72 17.03 -9.44
CA SER A 49 1.46 18.17 -9.96
C SER A 49 2.36 17.78 -11.12
N LYS A 50 2.02 18.24 -12.34
CA LYS A 50 2.90 18.10 -13.52
C LYS A 50 4.28 18.73 -13.30
N GLN A 51 4.37 19.80 -12.52
CA GLN A 51 5.65 20.46 -12.22
C GLN A 51 6.58 19.58 -11.38
N LYS A 52 6.03 18.76 -10.47
CA LYS A 52 6.82 17.86 -9.61
C LYS A 52 7.01 16.46 -10.22
N MET A 53 5.99 15.94 -10.90
CA MET A 53 5.95 14.55 -11.39
C MET A 53 6.29 14.40 -12.88
N GLY A 54 6.41 15.50 -13.63
CA GLY A 54 6.67 15.45 -15.08
C GLY A 54 5.56 14.70 -15.81
N ASP A 55 5.91 13.72 -16.64
CA ASP A 55 4.93 12.88 -17.35
C ASP A 55 4.35 11.76 -16.49
N ARG A 56 4.89 11.53 -15.28
CA ARG A 56 4.41 10.53 -14.32
C ARG A 56 3.29 11.06 -13.41
N VAL A 57 2.55 12.07 -13.86
CA VAL A 57 1.43 12.63 -13.08
C VAL A 57 0.44 11.53 -12.78
N TRP A 58 0.23 11.29 -11.50
CA TRP A 58 -0.89 10.50 -11.05
C TRP A 58 -2.11 11.42 -11.07
N LYS A 59 -3.13 11.12 -11.90
CA LYS A 59 -4.26 12.04 -12.18
C LYS A 59 -5.54 11.80 -11.36
N THR A 60 -5.57 10.78 -10.50
CA THR A 60 -6.74 10.39 -9.69
C THR A 60 -6.41 10.33 -8.19
N GLU A 61 -7.30 10.77 -7.30
CA GLU A 61 -7.10 10.74 -5.83
C GLU A 61 -6.84 9.34 -5.27
N GLU A 62 -7.34 8.33 -5.99
CA GLU A 62 -7.30 6.93 -5.61
C GLU A 62 -6.97 6.06 -6.84
N LEU A 63 -6.14 5.04 -6.63
CA LEU A 63 -5.94 3.95 -7.60
C LEU A 63 -6.42 2.66 -6.98
N HIS A 64 -7.13 1.88 -7.78
CA HIS A 64 -7.56 0.53 -7.42
C HIS A 64 -6.97 -0.43 -8.46
N GLY A 65 -6.31 -1.46 -7.98
CA GLY A 65 -5.69 -2.48 -8.80
C GLY A 65 -6.57 -3.74 -9.00
N PRO A 66 -6.00 -4.77 -9.63
CA PRO A 66 -4.65 -4.79 -10.21
C PRO A 66 -4.51 -3.77 -11.34
N LEU A 67 -3.34 -3.13 -11.42
CA LEU A 67 -3.04 -2.16 -12.48
C LEU A 67 -2.26 -2.86 -13.60
N GLU A 68 -2.42 -2.39 -14.83
CA GLU A 68 -1.68 -2.93 -15.98
C GLU A 68 -0.22 -2.46 -15.93
N GLU A 69 0.71 -3.39 -16.13
CA GLU A 69 2.12 -3.07 -16.32
C GLU A 69 2.31 -2.57 -17.76
N VAL A 70 2.69 -1.30 -17.91
CA VAL A 70 2.85 -0.63 -19.20
C VAL A 70 4.31 -0.48 -19.62
N ASN A 71 5.25 -0.60 -18.67
CA ASN A 71 6.71 -0.59 -18.89
C ASN A 71 7.47 -1.06 -17.63
N ASP A 72 8.80 -1.16 -17.74
CA ASP A 72 9.69 -1.57 -16.64
C ASP A 72 9.60 -0.70 -15.37
N GLN A 73 9.10 0.54 -15.47
CA GLN A 73 8.91 1.44 -14.33
C GLN A 73 7.59 1.18 -13.60
N SER A 74 6.67 0.43 -14.20
CA SER A 74 5.40 -0.02 -13.60
C SER A 74 5.46 -1.45 -13.04
N TYR A 75 6.67 -2.02 -12.90
CA TYR A 75 6.84 -3.35 -12.32
C TYR A 75 6.17 -3.48 -10.95
N GLY A 76 5.37 -4.54 -10.77
CA GLY A 76 4.62 -4.82 -9.54
C GLY A 76 3.18 -4.29 -9.54
N TYR A 77 2.74 -3.62 -10.60
CA TYR A 77 1.37 -3.11 -10.77
C TYR A 77 0.31 -4.22 -10.79
N GLN A 78 0.66 -5.41 -11.30
CA GLN A 78 -0.17 -6.61 -11.25
C GLN A 78 -0.45 -7.10 -9.81
N TYR A 79 0.37 -6.69 -8.84
CA TYR A 79 0.19 -7.01 -7.41
C TYR A 79 -0.47 -5.86 -6.63
N HIS A 80 -0.72 -4.71 -7.29
CA HIS A 80 -1.31 -3.54 -6.66
C HIS A 80 -2.75 -3.82 -6.25
N LEU A 81 -3.14 -3.36 -5.06
CA LEU A 81 -4.51 -3.41 -4.56
C LEU A 81 -5.15 -2.03 -4.54
N ASP A 82 -4.59 -1.12 -3.76
CA ASP A 82 -5.15 0.22 -3.57
C ASP A 82 -4.03 1.22 -3.28
N SER A 83 -4.18 2.45 -3.75
CA SER A 83 -3.37 3.58 -3.28
C SER A 83 -4.21 4.83 -3.09
N TYR A 84 -3.93 5.61 -2.04
CA TYR A 84 -4.66 6.82 -1.71
C TYR A 84 -3.70 7.99 -1.45
N SER A 85 -3.95 9.13 -2.10
CA SER A 85 -3.25 10.39 -1.84
C SER A 85 -3.95 11.21 -0.76
N LYS A 86 -4.17 10.61 0.42
CA LYS A 86 -4.78 11.26 1.60
C LYS A 86 -4.10 10.78 2.88
N TYR A 87 -4.34 11.47 3.99
CA TYR A 87 -3.87 11.00 5.29
C TYR A 87 -4.61 9.72 5.69
N THR A 88 -3.87 8.64 5.93
CA THR A 88 -4.45 7.35 6.32
C THR A 88 -3.72 6.72 7.48
N ARG A 89 -4.43 5.87 8.24
CA ARG A 89 -3.82 4.91 9.18
C ARG A 89 -4.24 3.48 8.86
N THR A 90 -3.36 2.53 9.15
CA THR A 90 -3.63 1.09 9.06
C THR A 90 -3.77 0.52 10.46
N GLU A 91 -4.95 -0.01 10.76
CA GLU A 91 -5.23 -0.75 12.00
C GLU A 91 -5.09 -2.24 11.71
N VAL A 92 -4.43 -2.97 12.61
CA VAL A 92 -4.20 -4.41 12.46
C VAL A 92 -4.82 -5.13 13.65
N SER A 93 -5.71 -6.08 13.37
CA SER A 93 -6.29 -6.99 14.36
C SER A 93 -5.91 -8.43 14.00
N ILE A 94 -5.60 -9.23 15.02
CA ILE A 94 -5.35 -10.68 14.86
C ILE A 94 -6.41 -11.40 15.69
N GLU A 95 -7.22 -12.20 15.03
CA GLU A 95 -8.40 -12.85 15.60
C GLU A 95 -8.41 -14.33 15.20
N GLY A 96 -8.11 -15.22 16.13
CA GLY A 96 -8.06 -16.66 15.85
C GLY A 96 -7.06 -16.99 14.73
N ASN A 97 -7.57 -17.44 13.58
CA ASN A 97 -6.79 -17.81 12.41
C ASN A 97 -6.84 -16.76 11.28
N LYS A 98 -7.22 -15.51 11.57
CA LYS A 98 -7.24 -14.41 10.59
C LYS A 98 -6.52 -13.16 11.10
N ILE A 99 -5.90 -12.44 10.16
CA ILE A 99 -5.41 -11.07 10.33
C ILE A 99 -6.32 -10.15 9.53
N ILE A 100 -6.74 -9.05 10.15
CA ILE A 100 -7.58 -8.01 9.55
C ILE A 100 -6.77 -6.72 9.51
N TYR A 101 -6.66 -6.14 8.31
CA TYR A 101 -6.01 -4.86 8.07
C TYR A 101 -7.08 -3.84 7.65
N VAL A 102 -7.36 -2.84 8.49
CA VAL A 102 -8.34 -1.79 8.21
C VAL A 102 -7.62 -0.49 7.88
N ILE A 103 -7.85 0.03 6.69
CA ILE A 103 -7.32 1.29 6.20
C ILE A 103 -8.37 2.38 6.44
N ARG A 104 -8.02 3.39 7.23
CA ARG A 104 -8.91 4.52 7.52
C ARG A 104 -8.34 5.82 7.01
N ASP A 105 -9.25 6.66 6.55
CA ASP A 105 -8.99 8.09 6.41
C ASP A 105 -8.77 8.69 7.81
N LEU A 106 -7.66 9.40 8.00
CA LEU A 106 -7.33 10.04 9.28
C LEU A 106 -8.22 11.25 9.58
N ASP A 107 -8.65 11.99 8.55
CA ASP A 107 -9.40 13.24 8.70
C ASP A 107 -10.87 12.93 9.04
N THR A 108 -11.45 11.93 8.37
CA THR A 108 -12.87 11.58 8.53
C THR A 108 -13.11 10.35 9.41
N ASN A 109 -12.06 9.60 9.75
CA ASN A 109 -12.11 8.30 10.44
C ASN A 109 -12.94 7.22 9.70
N THR A 110 -13.29 7.47 8.43
CA THR A 110 -14.04 6.53 7.60
C THR A 110 -13.17 5.34 7.21
N VAL A 111 -13.78 4.16 7.08
CA VAL A 111 -13.09 2.97 6.55
C VAL A 111 -13.00 3.11 5.04
N LEU A 112 -11.78 3.15 4.53
CA LEU A 112 -11.50 3.15 3.10
C LEU A 112 -11.46 1.71 2.57
N ARG A 113 -10.80 0.81 3.30
CA ARG A 113 -10.62 -0.57 2.89
C ARG A 113 -10.41 -1.51 4.07
N THR A 114 -10.83 -2.75 3.90
CA THR A 114 -10.50 -3.85 4.80
C THR A 114 -9.89 -4.98 3.98
N TYR A 115 -8.73 -5.48 4.41
CA TYR A 115 -8.13 -6.70 3.89
C TYR A 115 -8.13 -7.77 4.97
N GLU A 116 -8.39 -9.01 4.55
CA GLU A 116 -8.39 -10.17 5.44
C GLU A 116 -7.41 -11.21 4.94
N GLN A 117 -6.75 -11.86 5.90
CA GLN A 117 -5.80 -12.94 5.65
C GLN A 117 -6.00 -14.08 6.63
N THR A 118 -6.44 -15.23 6.14
CA THR A 118 -6.53 -16.47 6.93
C THR A 118 -5.18 -17.21 6.92
N PHE A 119 -4.83 -17.88 8.02
CA PHE A 119 -3.58 -18.63 8.18
C PHE A 119 -3.71 -19.91 9.00
#